data_AF-A0A538AT45-F1
#
_entry.id   AF-A0A538AT45-F1
#
_cell.length_a   1.000
_cell.length_b   1.000
_cell.length_c   1.000
_cell.angle_alpha   90.00
_cell.angle_beta   90.00
_cell.angle_gamma   90.00
#
_symmetry.space_group_name_H-M   'P 1'
#
loop_
_entity.id
_entity.type
_entity.pdbx_description
1 polymer ?
#
loop_
_entity_poly.entity_id
_entity_poly.type
_entity_poly.pdbx_seq_one_letter_code
_entity_poly.pdbx_strand_id
1 'polypeptide(L)'
;MLVGPALVADLRHAGPSITPVELDALALPDGTERILFRTPNSELWGRTPVRFPDTYTALTPEGARWCIDRGIRLVGTDFLSIERKGAPGHPTHVTLLEAGLIIL
;
A
#
# COMPACT_ATOMS: atom_id res chain seq x y z
N MET A 1 -9.22 -9.56 13.43
CA MET A 1 -9.06 -8.64 14.57
C MET A 1 -8.33 -7.39 14.07
N LEU A 2 -8.97 -6.22 14.13
CA LEU A 2 -8.48 -4.95 13.55
C LEU A 2 -7.37 -4.28 14.38
N VAL A 3 -7.06 -4.81 15.57
CA VAL A 3 -6.10 -4.25 16.50
C VAL A 3 -4.92 -5.22 16.65
N GLY A 4 -3.71 -4.69 16.67
CA GLY A 4 -2.48 -5.47 16.87
C GLY A 4 -1.22 -4.72 16.43
N PRO A 5 -0.04 -5.34 16.58
CA PRO A 5 1.22 -4.77 16.11
C PRO A 5 1.18 -4.49 14.60
N ALA A 6 1.73 -3.35 14.20
CA ALA A 6 1.88 -2.96 12.80
C ALA A 6 3.29 -2.41 12.54
N LEU A 7 3.81 -2.70 11.36
CA LEU A 7 5.09 -2.20 10.89
C LEU A 7 4.85 -1.03 9.93
N VAL A 8 5.54 0.09 10.17
CA VAL A 8 5.57 1.20 9.22
C VAL A 8 6.73 0.97 8.25
N ALA A 9 6.40 0.65 7.00
CA ALA A 9 7.36 0.38 5.94
C ALA A 9 7.78 1.70 5.28
N ASP A 10 9.08 2.00 5.31
CA ASP A 10 9.64 3.19 4.67
C ASP A 10 9.83 2.96 3.17
N LEU A 11 8.87 3.44 2.39
CA LEU A 11 8.83 3.41 0.93
C LEU A 11 8.93 4.82 0.33
N ARG A 12 9.54 5.78 1.05
CA ARG A 12 9.74 7.15 0.53
C ARG A 12 10.63 7.23 -0.70
N HIS A 13 11.38 6.17 -1.01
CA HIS A 13 12.18 6.05 -2.22
C HIS A 13 11.40 5.43 -3.39
N ALA A 14 10.21 4.88 -3.13
CA ALA A 14 9.41 4.22 -4.16
C ALA A 14 8.90 5.23 -5.19
N GLY A 15 8.82 4.78 -6.44
CA GLY A 15 8.20 5.53 -7.52
C GLY A 15 6.67 5.52 -7.42
N PRO A 16 5.95 5.62 -8.55
CA PRO A 16 4.49 5.65 -8.54
C PRO A 16 3.83 4.29 -8.26
N SER A 17 4.61 3.23 -8.11
CA SER A 17 4.14 1.85 -7.96
C SER A 17 4.93 1.15 -6.86
N ILE A 18 4.21 0.50 -5.95
CA ILE A 18 4.76 -0.46 -4.99
C ILE A 18 4.54 -1.85 -5.60
N THR A 19 5.63 -2.50 -5.96
CA THR A 19 5.67 -3.85 -6.55
C THR A 19 6.31 -4.83 -5.58
N PRO A 20 6.33 -6.14 -5.90
CA PRO A 20 7.11 -7.10 -5.12
C PRO A 20 8.57 -6.70 -4.91
N VAL A 21 9.19 -5.98 -5.86
CA VAL A 21 10.59 -5.54 -5.75
C VAL A 21 10.80 -4.61 -4.55
N GLU A 22 9.96 -3.59 -4.42
CA GLU A 22 10.04 -2.67 -3.28
C GLU A 22 9.67 -3.36 -1.97
N LEU A 23 8.74 -4.33 -2.01
CA LEU A 23 8.27 -5.05 -0.82
C LEU A 23 9.31 -6.05 -0.30
N ASP A 24 9.98 -6.79 -1.18
CA ASP A 24 11.05 -7.72 -0.81
C ASP A 24 12.25 -6.98 -0.20
N ALA A 25 12.57 -5.78 -0.72
CA ALA A 25 13.64 -4.94 -0.20
C ALA A 25 13.42 -4.45 1.24
N LEU A 26 12.17 -4.49 1.75
CA LEU A 26 11.87 -4.14 3.15
C LEU A 26 12.40 -5.17 4.14
N ALA A 27 12.72 -6.40 3.70
CA ALA A 27 13.19 -7.49 4.55
C ALA A 27 12.35 -7.65 5.82
N LEU A 28 11.02 -7.77 5.64
CA LEU A 28 10.07 -7.77 6.75
C LEU A 28 10.36 -8.89 7.76
N PRO A 29 10.29 -8.60 9.07
CA PRO A 29 10.36 -9.63 10.10
C PRO A 29 9.28 -10.70 9.90
N ASP A 30 9.63 -11.94 10.19
CA ASP A 30 8.67 -13.05 10.15
C ASP A 30 7.52 -12.82 11.14
N GLY A 31 6.31 -13.19 10.71
CA GLY A 31 5.09 -12.95 11.49
C GLY A 31 4.56 -11.51 11.42
N THR A 32 5.13 -10.64 10.57
CA THR A 32 4.50 -9.34 10.28
C THR A 32 3.13 -9.58 9.65
N GLU A 33 2.07 -9.12 10.31
CA GLU A 33 0.68 -9.28 9.82
C GLU A 33 0.06 -7.97 9.32
N ARG A 34 0.63 -6.81 9.66
CA ARG A 34 0.03 -5.49 9.38
C ARG A 34 1.12 -4.52 8.95
N ILE A 35 0.93 -3.91 7.79
CA ILE A 35 1.93 -3.00 7.20
C ILE A 35 1.25 -1.66 6.90
N LEU A 36 1.91 -0.57 7.26
CA LEU A 36 1.54 0.79 6.86
C LEU A 36 2.63 1.33 5.93
N PHE A 37 2.26 1.65 4.70
CA PHE A 37 3.18 2.19 3.71
C PHE A 37 3.36 3.69 3.93
N ARG A 38 4.59 4.10 4.26
CA ARG A 38 5.00 5.51 4.22
C ARG A 38 5.68 5.78 2.90
N THR A 39 5.09 6.64 2.07
CA THR A 39 5.52 6.88 0.69
C THR A 39 5.82 8.36 0.47
N PRO A 40 6.24 8.80 -0.74
CA PRO A 40 6.27 10.21 -1.09
C PRO A 40 4.90 10.91 -0.99
N ASN A 41 3.80 10.15 -0.92
CA ASN A 41 2.45 10.73 -0.87
C ASN A 41 2.22 11.59 0.37
N SER A 42 2.91 11.30 1.48
CA SER A 42 2.88 12.12 2.70
C SER A 42 3.16 13.61 2.43
N GLU A 43 4.01 13.94 1.45
CA GLU A 43 4.36 15.32 1.11
C GLU A 43 3.24 16.06 0.35
N LEU A 44 2.29 15.32 -0.24
CA LEU A 44 1.18 15.88 -1.01
C LEU A 44 0.22 16.68 -0.13
N TRP A 45 0.09 16.32 1.15
CA TRP A 45 -0.78 16.99 2.11
C TRP A 45 -0.37 18.44 2.41
N GLY A 46 0.89 18.80 2.18
CA GLY A 46 1.41 20.16 2.37
C GLY A 46 1.22 21.09 1.17
N ARG A 47 0.69 20.60 0.04
CA ARG A 47 0.59 21.38 -1.21
C ARG A 47 -0.59 22.36 -1.17
N THR A 48 -0.34 23.59 -1.61
CA THR A 48 -1.36 24.63 -1.79
C THR A 48 -1.33 25.15 -3.22
N PRO A 49 -2.46 25.15 -3.97
CA PRO A 49 -3.78 24.65 -3.57
C PRO A 49 -3.82 23.12 -3.48
N VAL A 50 -4.68 22.58 -2.62
CA VAL A 50 -4.92 21.13 -2.52
C VAL A 50 -5.59 20.67 -3.81
N ARG A 51 -4.87 19.87 -4.61
CA ARG A 51 -5.40 19.23 -5.83
C ARG A 51 -5.12 17.74 -5.74
N PHE A 52 -6.09 16.93 -6.16
CA PHE A 52 -5.87 15.50 -6.33
C PHE A 52 -4.88 15.29 -7.47
N PRO A 53 -3.71 14.68 -7.24
CA PRO A 53 -2.68 14.52 -8.26
C PRO A 53 -3.07 13.45 -9.27
N ASP A 54 -2.57 13.58 -10.50
CA ASP A 54 -2.74 12.55 -11.53
C ASP A 54 -1.90 11.30 -11.23
N THR A 55 -0.79 11.47 -10.51
CA THR A 55 0.12 10.39 -10.11
C THR A 55 0.46 10.49 -8.63
N TYR A 56 0.38 9.36 -7.96
CA TYR A 56 0.77 9.12 -6.57
C TYR A 56 1.27 7.68 -6.46
N THR A 57 2.01 7.36 -5.41
CA THR A 57 2.49 6.00 -5.16
C THR A 57 1.31 5.10 -4.78
N ALA A 58 1.13 4.00 -5.50
CA ALA A 58 0.04 3.05 -5.27
C ALA A 58 0.55 1.61 -5.31
N LEU A 59 -0.14 0.70 -4.62
CA LEU A 59 0.13 -0.74 -4.66
C LEU A 59 -0.38 -1.35 -5.97
N THR A 60 0.49 -2.13 -6.60
CA THR A 60 0.16 -2.90 -7.80
C THR A 60 -0.63 -4.18 -7.45
N PRO A 61 -1.36 -4.77 -8.42
CA PRO A 61 -2.00 -6.08 -8.21
C PRO A 61 -1.00 -7.18 -7.79
N GLU A 62 0.21 -7.16 -8.35
CA GLU A 62 1.29 -8.08 -7.99
C GLU A 62 1.78 -7.83 -6.55
N GLY A 63 1.87 -6.56 -6.14
CA GLY A 63 2.16 -6.20 -4.76
C GLY A 63 1.05 -6.63 -3.78
N ALA A 64 -0.21 -6.53 -4.19
CA ALA A 64 -1.33 -7.06 -3.39
C ALA A 64 -1.24 -8.58 -3.22
N ARG A 65 -0.90 -9.30 -4.30
CA ARG A 65 -0.68 -10.75 -4.24
C ARG A 65 0.46 -11.11 -3.31
N TRP A 66 1.56 -10.36 -3.37
CA TRP A 66 2.69 -10.52 -2.46
C TRP A 66 2.26 -10.38 -0.99
N CYS A 67 1.43 -9.39 -0.66
CA CYS A 67 0.93 -9.21 0.71
C CYS A 67 0.11 -10.43 1.17
N ILE A 68 -0.73 -10.98 0.31
CA ILE A 68 -1.53 -12.17 0.60
C ILE A 68 -0.62 -13.37 0.87
N ASP A 69 0.32 -13.63 -0.03
CA ASP A 69 1.21 -14.79 0.04
C ASP A 69 2.14 -14.73 1.27
N ARG A 70 2.46 -13.51 1.75
CA ARG A 70 3.25 -13.28 2.97
C ARG A 70 2.43 -13.40 4.27
N GLY A 71 1.11 -13.59 4.20
CA GLY A 71 0.23 -13.69 5.36
C GLY A 71 -0.14 -12.34 5.97
N ILE A 72 -0.01 -11.24 5.23
CA ILE A 72 -0.47 -9.92 5.66
C ILE A 72 -1.99 -9.93 5.75
N ARG A 73 -2.51 -9.22 6.75
CA ARG A 73 -3.93 -9.12 7.07
C ARG A 73 -4.46 -7.69 6.98
N LEU A 74 -3.57 -6.71 7.06
CA LEU A 74 -3.88 -5.29 6.90
C LEU A 74 -2.77 -4.60 6.13
N VAL A 75 -3.16 -3.82 5.11
CA VAL A 75 -2.30 -2.87 4.43
C VAL A 75 -2.87 -1.47 4.63
N GLY A 76 -2.01 -0.52 4.97
CA GLY A 76 -2.38 0.89 5.07
C GLY A 76 -1.57 1.75 4.13
N THR A 77 -2.15 2.83 3.61
CA THR A 77 -1.45 3.83 2.80
C THR A 77 -1.57 5.22 3.39
N ASP A 78 -0.56 6.06 3.18
CA ASP A 78 -0.53 7.45 3.61
C ASP A 78 -1.24 8.42 2.63
N PHE A 79 -2.20 7.90 1.86
CA PHE A 79 -2.89 8.64 0.81
C PHE A 79 -4.35 8.23 0.63
N LEU A 80 -5.09 8.97 -0.21
CA LEU A 80 -6.52 8.78 -0.43
C LEU A 80 -6.90 7.45 -1.10
N SER A 81 -5.96 6.72 -1.70
CA SER A 81 -6.20 5.40 -2.28
C SER A 81 -4.94 4.55 -2.28
N ILE A 82 -5.11 3.24 -2.08
CA ILE A 82 -4.05 2.23 -2.19
C ILE A 82 -3.78 1.84 -3.64
N GLU A 83 -4.67 2.18 -4.58
CA GLU A 83 -4.63 1.76 -5.98
C GLU A 83 -4.53 2.99 -6.90
N ARG A 84 -3.97 2.80 -8.10
CA ARG A 84 -3.92 3.87 -9.10
C ARG A 84 -5.33 4.32 -9.52
N LYS A 85 -5.52 5.63 -9.59
CA LYS A 85 -6.76 6.26 -10.09
C LYS A 85 -7.12 5.71 -11.48
N GLY A 86 -8.38 5.30 -11.64
CA GLY A 86 -8.93 4.86 -12.92
C GLY A 86 -8.50 3.46 -13.36
N ALA A 87 -7.90 2.65 -12.49
CA ALA A 87 -7.59 1.25 -12.79
C ALA A 87 -8.89 0.48 -13.12
N PRO A 88 -9.05 -0.07 -14.34
CA PRO A 88 -10.27 -0.78 -14.71
C PRO A 88 -10.52 -1.98 -13.81
N GLY A 89 -11.70 -2.06 -13.19
CA GLY A 89 -12.09 -3.19 -12.34
C GLY A 89 -11.45 -3.22 -10.95
N HIS A 90 -10.68 -2.21 -10.57
CA HIS A 90 -10.07 -2.07 -9.25
C HIS A 90 -9.31 -3.32 -8.75
N PRO A 91 -8.36 -3.85 -9.54
CA PRO A 91 -7.77 -5.16 -9.29
C PRO A 91 -7.00 -5.25 -7.98
N THR A 92 -6.37 -4.17 -7.51
CA THR A 92 -5.65 -4.15 -6.22
C THR A 92 -6.66 -4.24 -5.07
N HIS A 93 -7.73 -3.43 -5.10
CA HIS A 93 -8.77 -3.50 -4.08
C HIS A 93 -9.46 -4.88 -4.07
N VAL A 94 -9.89 -5.37 -5.24
CA VAL A 94 -10.58 -6.66 -5.38
C VAL A 94 -9.69 -7.78 -4.86
N THR A 95 -8.42 -7.84 -5.29
CA THR A 95 -7.46 -8.88 -4.86
C THR A 95 -7.30 -8.90 -3.34
N LEU A 96 -7.10 -7.74 -2.70
CA LEU A 96 -6.93 -7.65 -1.24
C LEU A 96 -8.21 -8.05 -0.50
N LEU A 97 -9.37 -7.50 -0.91
CA LEU A 97 -10.63 -7.68 -0.21
C LEU A 97 -11.20 -9.09 -0.37
N GLU A 98 -11.04 -9.72 -1.54
CA GLU A 98 -11.44 -11.12 -1.76
C GLU A 98 -10.62 -12.09 -0.89
N ALA A 99 -9.36 -11.76 -0.61
CA ALA A 99 -8.52 -12.50 0.31
C ALA A 99 -8.79 -12.15 1.80
N GLY A 100 -9.72 -11.24 2.09
CA GLY A 100 -10.09 -10.83 3.45
C GLY A 100 -9.09 -9.90 4.12
N LEU A 101 -8.17 -9.28 3.36
CA LEU A 101 -7.29 -8.23 3.87
C LEU A 101 -8.07 -6.94 4.09
N ILE A 102 -7.68 -6.19 5.12
CA ILE A 102 -8.21 -4.87 5.41
C ILE A 102 -7.32 -3.81 4.75
N ILE A 103 -7.95 -2.79 4.17
CA ILE A 103 -7.28 -1.62 3.59
C ILE A 103 -7.52 -0.43 4.52
N LEU A 104 -6.45 0.29 4.89
CA LEU A 104 -6.46 1.48 5.74
C LEU A 104 -5.93 2.72 5.02
#